data_AF-J3EVT2-F1
#
_entry.id   AF-J3EVT2-F1
#
_cell.length_a   1.000
_cell.length_b   1.000
_cell.length_c   1.000
_cell.angle_alpha   90.00
_cell.angle_beta   90.00
_cell.angle_gamma   90.00
#
_symmetry.space_group_name_H-M   'P 1'
#
loop_
_entity.id
_entity.type
_entity.pdbx_description
1 polymer ?
#
loop_
_entity_poly.entity_id
_entity_poly.type
_entity_poly.pdbx_seq_one_letter_code
_entity_poly.pdbx_strand_id
1 'polypeptide(L)'
;MKTDWQQIREMMNTVIDSCEQIEAAGYREEHRTATVAIKDVDYSVQEFLISAWTLPENIRYQIIRERHEAGSDLPYVPEAARILVAMAQACAELVGAHDIAPAKKAIEGMNHWYKGYAVPHVITAIERAINRPEA
;
A
#
# COMPACT_ATOMS: atom_id res chain seq x y z
N MET A 1 -15.69 13.66 -2.42
CA MET A 1 -15.06 12.44 -1.88
C MET A 1 -14.24 12.82 -0.65
N LYS A 2 -14.46 12.17 0.49
CA LYS A 2 -13.60 12.34 1.68
C LYS A 2 -12.88 11.02 1.91
N THR A 3 -11.60 10.97 1.57
CA THR A 3 -10.75 9.82 1.83
C THR A 3 -10.14 9.97 3.22
N ASP A 4 -10.25 8.94 4.06
CA ASP A 4 -9.47 8.87 5.28
C ASP A 4 -8.04 8.44 4.96
N TRP A 5 -7.21 9.45 4.66
CA TRP A 5 -5.80 9.23 4.36
C TRP A 5 -4.99 8.72 5.56
N GLN A 6 -5.47 8.96 6.78
CA GLN A 6 -4.78 8.48 7.98
C GLN A 6 -4.96 6.98 8.12
N GLN A 7 -6.17 6.47 7.91
CA GLN A 7 -6.43 5.03 7.92
C GLN A 7 -5.61 4.27 6.87
N ILE A 8 -5.50 4.80 5.65
CA ILE A 8 -4.68 4.19 4.58
C ILE A 8 -3.20 4.15 4.99
N ARG A 9 -2.67 5.26 5.53
CA ARG A 9 -1.28 5.33 5.99
C ARG A 9 -1.02 4.34 7.13
N GLU A 10 -1.94 4.22 8.07
CA GLU A 10 -1.83 3.29 9.19
C GLU A 10 -1.78 1.84 8.70
N MET A 11 -2.67 1.44 7.79
CA MET A 11 -2.66 0.09 7.22
C MET A 11 -1.34 -0.23 6.50
N MET A 12 -0.85 0.70 5.67
CA MET A 12 0.39 0.50 4.91
C MET A 12 1.63 0.50 5.80
N ASN A 13 1.72 1.43 6.77
CA ASN A 13 2.84 1.45 7.71
C ASN A 13 2.86 0.20 8.58
N THR A 14 1.70 -0.26 9.06
CA THR A 14 1.61 -1.48 9.89
C THR A 14 2.22 -2.69 9.17
N VAL A 15 1.92 -2.88 7.87
CA VAL A 15 2.50 -4.00 7.12
C VAL A 15 3.99 -3.79 6.81
N ILE A 16 4.42 -2.55 6.52
CA ILE A 16 5.84 -2.22 6.32
C ILE A 16 6.64 -2.51 7.60
N ASP A 17 6.22 -1.97 8.74
CA ASP A 17 6.88 -2.14 10.04
C ASP A 17 6.92 -3.63 10.44
N SER A 18 5.86 -4.39 10.11
CA SER A 18 5.81 -5.84 10.35
C SER A 18 6.82 -6.58 9.48
N CYS A 19 6.91 -6.25 8.19
CA CYS A 19 7.90 -6.83 7.28
C CYS A 19 9.33 -6.52 7.72
N GLU A 20 9.60 -5.27 8.11
CA GLU A 20 10.91 -4.85 8.65
C GLU A 20 11.28 -5.64 9.90
N GLN A 21 10.35 -5.86 10.83
CA GLN A 21 10.58 -6.66 12.04
C GLN A 21 10.86 -8.13 11.73
N ILE A 22 10.13 -8.73 10.78
CA ILE A 22 10.34 -10.11 10.34
C ILE A 22 11.71 -10.26 9.68
N GLU A 23 12.11 -9.30 8.84
CA GLU A 23 13.43 -9.27 8.21
C GLU A 23 14.54 -9.10 9.26
N ALA A 24 14.38 -8.16 10.20
CA ALA A 24 15.34 -7.90 11.28
C ALA A 24 15.50 -9.11 12.23
N ALA A 25 14.47 -9.95 12.38
CA ALA A 25 14.55 -11.21 13.10
C ALA A 25 15.38 -12.29 12.36
N GLY A 26 15.84 -12.01 11.14
CA GLY A 26 16.63 -12.92 10.32
C GLY A 26 15.79 -13.96 9.60
N TYR A 27 14.57 -13.62 9.18
CA TYR A 27 13.74 -14.55 8.41
C TYR A 27 14.48 -15.07 7.17
N ARG A 28 14.38 -16.38 6.94
CA ARG A 28 14.94 -17.12 5.80
C ARG A 28 13.93 -18.18 5.39
N GLU A 29 14.00 -18.63 4.15
CA GLU A 29 13.08 -19.64 3.62
C GLU A 29 13.08 -20.94 4.45
N GLU A 30 14.24 -21.32 5.00
CA GLU A 30 14.39 -22.48 5.90
C GLU A 30 13.58 -22.39 7.20
N HIS A 31 13.20 -21.17 7.63
CA HIS A 31 12.40 -20.96 8.84
C HIS A 31 10.90 -21.22 8.64
N ARG A 32 10.43 -21.47 7.41
CA ARG A 32 9.00 -21.64 7.10
C ARG A 32 8.32 -22.74 7.92
N THR A 33 9.04 -23.81 8.28
CA THR A 33 8.52 -24.93 9.06
C THR A 33 8.71 -24.78 10.57
N ALA A 34 9.38 -23.71 11.04
CA ALA A 34 9.48 -23.44 12.48
C ALA A 34 8.10 -23.16 13.05
N THR A 35 7.82 -23.68 14.26
CA THR A 35 6.49 -23.61 14.87
C THR A 35 6.50 -22.84 16.18
N VAL A 36 5.32 -22.32 16.53
CA VAL A 36 5.01 -21.77 17.86
C VAL A 36 3.63 -22.30 18.30
N ALA A 37 3.54 -22.72 19.56
CA ALA A 37 2.29 -23.18 20.15
C ALA A 37 1.43 -21.98 20.60
N ILE A 38 0.21 -21.86 20.06
CA ILE A 38 -0.80 -20.88 20.48
C ILE A 38 -2.08 -21.63 20.84
N LYS A 39 -2.50 -21.53 22.11
CA LYS A 39 -3.68 -22.24 22.64
C LYS A 39 -3.63 -23.76 22.33
N ASP A 40 -2.48 -24.38 22.60
CA ASP A 40 -2.21 -25.81 22.38
C ASP A 40 -2.28 -26.29 20.93
N VAL A 41 -2.25 -25.36 19.96
CA VAL A 41 -2.14 -25.66 18.53
C VAL A 41 -0.81 -25.10 18.01
N ASP A 42 -0.01 -25.96 17.38
CA ASP A 42 1.22 -25.54 16.72
C ASP A 42 0.91 -24.87 15.39
N TYR A 43 1.43 -23.65 15.23
CA TYR A 43 1.36 -22.90 13.98
C TYR A 43 2.76 -22.68 13.45
N SER A 44 2.95 -22.95 12.17
CA SER A 44 4.18 -22.68 11.45
C SER A 44 4.32 -21.21 11.06
N VAL A 45 5.56 -20.75 10.91
CA VAL A 45 5.86 -19.43 10.32
C VAL A 45 5.17 -19.26 8.97
N GLN A 46 5.16 -20.31 8.13
CA GLN A 46 4.51 -20.26 6.83
C GLN A 46 2.99 -19.99 6.92
N GLU A 47 2.29 -20.53 7.91
CA GLU A 47 0.86 -20.28 8.10
C GLU A 47 0.57 -18.83 8.50
N PHE A 48 1.43 -18.22 9.34
CA PHE A 48 1.33 -16.80 9.65
C PHE A 48 1.56 -15.95 8.41
N LEU A 49 2.59 -16.26 7.62
CA LEU A 49 2.89 -15.55 6.39
C LEU A 49 1.74 -15.68 5.38
N ILE A 50 1.18 -16.89 5.18
CA ILE A 50 -0.02 -17.11 4.34
C ILE A 50 -1.18 -16.21 4.77
N SER A 51 -1.41 -16.15 6.08
CA SER A 51 -2.47 -15.32 6.63
C SER A 51 -2.19 -13.82 6.39
N ALA A 52 -0.93 -13.40 6.48
CA ALA A 52 -0.53 -12.01 6.30
C ALA A 52 -0.83 -11.44 4.91
N TRP A 53 -0.76 -12.25 3.84
CA TRP A 53 -1.19 -11.81 2.49
C TRP A 53 -2.64 -12.16 2.14
N THR A 54 -3.23 -13.19 2.75
CA THR A 54 -4.64 -13.56 2.49
C THR A 54 -5.62 -12.63 3.22
N LEU A 55 -5.30 -12.17 4.43
CA LEU A 55 -6.17 -11.31 5.23
C LEU A 55 -6.47 -9.96 4.54
N PRO A 56 -5.48 -9.21 4.01
CA PRO A 56 -5.75 -7.98 3.27
C PRO A 56 -6.62 -8.19 2.02
N GLU A 57 -6.47 -9.33 1.34
CA GLU A 57 -7.33 -9.67 0.20
C GLU A 57 -8.79 -9.85 0.64
N ASN A 58 -9.04 -10.58 1.73
CA ASN A 58 -10.37 -10.76 2.28
C ASN A 58 -11.01 -9.43 2.71
N ILE A 59 -10.23 -8.57 3.38
CA ILE A 59 -10.67 -7.23 3.76
C ILE A 59 -11.01 -6.38 2.52
N ARG A 60 -10.24 -6.49 1.43
CA ARG A 60 -10.55 -5.80 0.17
C ARG A 60 -11.92 -6.21 -0.36
N TYR A 61 -12.24 -7.50 -0.39
CA TYR A 61 -13.56 -7.97 -0.84
C TYR A 61 -14.68 -7.52 0.11
N GLN A 62 -14.42 -7.51 1.42
CA GLN A 62 -15.37 -6.98 2.40
C GLN A 62 -15.65 -5.49 2.17
N ILE A 63 -14.62 -4.66 1.96
CA ILE A 63 -14.77 -3.23 1.64
C ILE A 63 -15.62 -3.04 0.38
N ILE A 64 -15.37 -3.82 -0.68
CA ILE A 64 -16.16 -3.74 -1.92
C ILE A 64 -17.63 -4.06 -1.66
N ARG A 65 -17.90 -5.14 -0.92
CA ARG A 65 -19.27 -5.54 -0.57
C ARG A 65 -19.98 -4.50 0.29
N GLU A 66 -19.35 -4.01 1.34
CA GLU A 66 -19.95 -3.01 2.24
C GLU A 66 -20.21 -1.68 1.52
N ARG A 67 -19.37 -1.30 0.57
CA ARG A 67 -19.63 -0.15 -0.30
C ARG A 67 -20.87 -0.35 -1.17
N HIS A 68 -21.02 -1.55 -1.75
CA HIS A 68 -22.20 -1.89 -2.54
C HIS A 68 -23.48 -1.84 -1.70
N GLU A 69 -23.46 -2.46 -0.52
CA GLU A 69 -24.57 -2.45 0.44
C GLU A 69 -24.94 -1.02 0.88
N ALA A 70 -23.96 -0.13 1.00
CA ALA A 70 -24.16 1.29 1.30
C ALA A 70 -24.54 2.15 0.09
N GLY A 71 -24.70 1.58 -1.10
CA GLY A 71 -24.97 2.33 -2.35
C GLY A 71 -23.84 3.28 -2.76
N SER A 72 -22.61 3.01 -2.31
CA SER A 72 -21.40 3.82 -2.53
C SER A 72 -20.40 3.14 -3.48
N ASP A 73 -20.94 2.39 -4.45
CA ASP A 73 -20.16 1.81 -5.52
C ASP A 73 -19.41 2.87 -6.31
N LEU A 74 -18.19 2.54 -6.72
CA LEU A 74 -17.43 3.39 -7.62
C LEU A 74 -17.70 2.96 -9.06
N PRO A 75 -18.14 3.87 -9.94
CA PRO A 75 -18.39 3.54 -11.35
C PRO A 75 -17.10 3.17 -12.11
N TYR A 76 -15.93 3.57 -11.59
CA TYR A 76 -14.61 3.21 -12.09
C TYR A 76 -13.58 3.31 -10.96
N VAL A 77 -12.39 2.71 -11.13
CA VAL A 77 -11.29 2.84 -10.17
C VAL A 77 -10.72 4.27 -10.20
N PRO A 78 -10.83 5.07 -9.13
CA PRO A 78 -10.39 6.47 -9.09
C PRO A 78 -8.88 6.60 -9.28
N GLU A 79 -8.43 7.73 -9.81
CA GLU A 79 -7.03 8.01 -10.14
C GLU A 79 -6.12 7.83 -8.93
N ALA A 80 -6.54 8.30 -7.75
CA ALA A 80 -5.77 8.16 -6.53
C ALA A 80 -5.54 6.69 -6.13
N ALA A 81 -6.53 5.81 -6.33
CA ALA A 81 -6.37 4.39 -6.07
C ALA A 81 -5.42 3.74 -7.09
N ARG A 82 -5.49 4.14 -8.37
CA ARG A 82 -4.55 3.67 -9.41
C ARG A 82 -3.11 4.06 -9.09
N ILE A 83 -2.90 5.30 -8.67
CA ILE A 83 -1.57 5.82 -8.27
C ILE A 83 -1.01 5.02 -7.10
N LEU A 84 -1.82 4.79 -6.05
CA LEU A 84 -1.39 4.02 -4.88
C LEU A 84 -1.01 2.58 -5.24
N VAL A 85 -1.83 1.89 -6.05
CA VAL A 85 -1.54 0.50 -6.46
C VAL A 85 -0.26 0.43 -7.29
N ALA A 86 -0.08 1.33 -8.26
CA ALA A 86 1.14 1.37 -9.06
C ALA A 86 2.39 1.64 -8.21
N MET A 87 2.29 2.55 -7.23
CA MET A 87 3.38 2.80 -6.28
C MET A 87 3.66 1.59 -5.40
N ALA A 88 2.63 0.94 -4.86
CA ALA A 88 2.79 -0.25 -4.02
C ALA A 88 3.47 -1.40 -4.78
N GLN A 89 3.10 -1.61 -6.05
CA GLN A 89 3.76 -2.58 -6.93
C GLN A 89 5.23 -2.24 -7.15
N ALA A 90 5.56 -0.98 -7.43
CA ALA A 90 6.96 -0.55 -7.59
C ALA A 90 7.78 -0.73 -6.29
N CYS A 91 7.18 -0.45 -5.13
CA CYS A 91 7.81 -0.69 -3.82
C CYS A 91 8.02 -2.18 -3.55
N ALA A 92 7.11 -3.06 -3.98
CA ALA A 92 7.24 -4.51 -3.78
C ALA A 92 8.48 -5.07 -4.48
N GLU A 93 8.86 -4.53 -5.65
CA GLU A 93 10.09 -4.91 -6.36
C GLU A 93 11.38 -4.49 -5.63
N LEU A 94 11.29 -3.64 -4.60
CA LEU A 94 12.44 -3.22 -3.79
C LEU A 94 12.69 -4.14 -2.58
N VAL A 95 11.74 -5.03 -2.24
CA VAL A 95 11.90 -5.97 -1.13
C VAL A 95 13.08 -6.90 -1.40
N GLY A 96 14.05 -6.94 -0.47
CA GLY A 96 15.29 -7.71 -0.62
C GLY A 96 16.32 -7.12 -1.61
N ALA A 97 16.10 -5.92 -2.14
CA ALA A 97 16.96 -5.31 -3.16
C ALA A 97 17.89 -4.19 -2.64
N HIS A 98 18.10 -4.11 -1.31
CA HIS A 98 18.85 -3.01 -0.68
C HIS A 98 20.26 -2.84 -1.27
N ASP A 99 21.03 -3.92 -1.34
CA ASP A 99 22.46 -3.87 -1.73
C ASP A 99 22.67 -3.46 -3.19
N ILE A 100 21.77 -3.90 -4.08
CA ILE A 100 21.86 -3.56 -5.52
C ILE A 100 21.21 -2.20 -5.83
N ALA A 101 20.35 -1.71 -4.94
CA ALA A 101 19.64 -0.42 -5.02
C ALA A 101 19.13 -0.09 -6.44
N PRO A 102 18.24 -0.92 -7.00
CA PRO A 102 17.87 -0.82 -8.42
C PRO A 102 17.12 0.47 -8.69
N ALA A 103 17.27 1.01 -9.90
CA ALA A 103 16.57 2.21 -10.36
C ALA A 103 16.68 3.45 -9.45
N LYS A 104 17.70 3.55 -8.58
CA LYS A 104 17.87 4.64 -7.58
C LYS A 104 17.59 6.04 -8.13
N LYS A 105 18.25 6.41 -9.24
CA LYS A 105 18.07 7.73 -9.88
C LYS A 105 16.63 7.95 -10.40
N ALA A 106 15.99 6.91 -10.91
CA ALA A 106 14.61 6.99 -11.38
C ALA A 106 13.63 7.17 -10.21
N ILE A 107 13.86 6.48 -9.09
CA ILE A 107 13.08 6.61 -7.85
C ILE A 107 13.23 8.03 -7.28
N GLU A 108 14.46 8.54 -7.18
CA GLU A 108 14.72 9.92 -6.77
C GLU A 108 14.02 10.93 -7.69
N GLY A 109 14.11 10.73 -9.01
CA GLY A 109 13.43 11.55 -10.01
C GLY A 109 11.90 11.51 -9.88
N MET A 110 11.32 10.34 -9.66
CA MET A 110 9.88 10.16 -9.43
C MET A 110 9.43 10.89 -8.17
N ASN A 111 10.17 10.76 -7.06
CA ASN A 111 9.87 11.45 -5.80
C ASN A 111 9.94 12.97 -5.97
N HIS A 112 10.96 13.47 -6.68
CA HIS A 112 11.06 14.88 -7.01
C HIS A 112 9.91 15.34 -7.92
N TRP A 113 9.55 14.56 -8.93
CA TRP A 113 8.44 14.86 -9.83
C TRP A 113 7.12 15.01 -9.07
N TYR A 114 6.78 14.10 -8.15
CA TYR A 114 5.57 14.24 -7.33
C TYR A 114 5.57 15.53 -6.50
N LYS A 115 6.66 15.77 -5.76
CA LYS A 115 6.73 16.85 -4.75
C LYS A 115 6.92 18.23 -5.39
N GLY A 116 7.81 18.34 -6.37
CA GLY A 116 8.24 19.60 -6.96
C GLY A 116 7.52 19.98 -8.25
N TYR A 117 6.86 19.02 -8.93
CA TYR A 117 6.25 19.27 -10.23
C TYR A 117 4.76 18.92 -10.27
N ALA A 118 4.39 17.65 -10.16
CA ALA A 118 3.03 17.20 -10.40
C ALA A 118 2.01 17.82 -9.43
N VAL A 119 2.19 17.64 -8.12
CA VAL A 119 1.21 18.09 -7.12
C VAL A 119 1.01 19.61 -7.14
N PRO A 120 2.06 20.46 -7.13
CA PRO A 120 1.89 21.91 -7.20
C PRO A 120 1.11 22.38 -8.44
N HIS A 121 1.44 21.86 -9.63
CA HIS A 121 0.80 22.28 -10.87
C HIS A 121 -0.66 21.80 -10.96
N VAL A 122 -0.95 20.58 -10.47
CA VAL A 122 -2.33 20.07 -10.37
C VAL A 122 -3.16 20.94 -9.45
N ILE A 123 -2.64 21.29 -8.26
CA ILE A 123 -3.32 22.18 -7.31
C ILE A 123 -3.59 23.55 -7.97
N THR A 124 -2.58 24.17 -8.57
CA THR A 124 -2.75 25.46 -9.26
C THR A 124 -3.80 25.39 -10.37
N ALA A 125 -3.84 24.31 -11.15
CA ALA A 125 -4.84 24.13 -12.20
C ALA A 125 -6.27 24.03 -11.63
N ILE A 126 -6.44 23.26 -10.54
CA ILE A 126 -7.73 23.13 -9.84
C ILE A 126 -8.18 24.47 -9.26
N GLU A 127 -7.30 25.19 -8.57
CA GLU A 127 -7.60 26.50 -7.99
C GLU A 127 -8.02 27.51 -9.07
N ARG A 128 -7.34 27.51 -10.22
CA ARG A 128 -7.71 28.37 -11.36
C ARG A 128 -9.06 27.99 -11.96
N ALA A 129 -9.39 26.70 -12.02
CA ALA A 129 -10.67 26.24 -12.53
C ALA A 129 -11.82 26.65 -11.60
N ILE A 130 -11.62 26.57 -10.28
CA ILE A 130 -12.61 27.00 -9.28
C ILE A 130 -12.83 28.51 -9.34
N ASN A 131 -11.78 29.31 -9.57
CA ASN A 131 -11.82 30.77 -9.55
C ASN A 131 -12.15 31.41 -10.92
N ARG A 132 -12.46 30.62 -11.96
CA ARG A 132 -12.93 31.18 -13.23
C ARG A 132 -14.38 31.65 -13.07
N PRO A 133 -14.72 32.92 -13.36
CA PRO A 133 -16.11 33.32 -13.51
C PRO A 133 -16.72 32.53 -14.67
N GLU A 134 -17.93 32.01 -14.49
CA GLU A 134 -18.72 31.46 -15.58
C GLU A 134 -18.81 32.51 -16.70
N ALA A 135 -18.28 32.17 -17.88
CA ALA A 135 -18.36 32.99 -19.08
C ALA A 135 -19.68 32.74 -19.81
#